data_AF-A0ABD1CL69-F1
#
_entry.id   AF-A0ABD1CL69-F1
#
_cell.length_a   1.000
_cell.length_b   1.000
_cell.length_c   1.000
_cell.angle_alpha   90.00
_cell.angle_beta   90.00
_cell.angle_gamma   90.00
#
_symmetry.space_group_name_H-M   'P 1'
#
loop_
_entity.id
_entity.type
_entity.pdbx_description
1 polymer ?
#
loop_
_entity_poly.entity_id
_entity_poly.type
_entity_poly.pdbx_seq_one_letter_code
_entity_poly.pdbx_strand_id
1 'polypeptide(L)'
;MQSLKAFSTQLREFDVNSDYFCLVDTIHTLFARIPLQLVAIQFMFETYLCCTMMDTLQTENKRIAEYVYVIDWLSVCRRTSDSQRKSAKCIRQNVLLLQLQIHEGLKIRAGNMFAVNRETFANLMRVVYSLLTFILRQTG
;
A
#
# COMPACT_ATOMS: atom_id res chain seq x y z
N MET A 1 37.06 -30.94 -35.70
CA MET A 1 36.18 -31.07 -36.89
C MET A 1 35.18 -32.24 -36.79
N GLN A 2 34.91 -32.78 -35.59
CA GLN A 2 33.88 -33.79 -35.33
C GLN A 2 32.66 -33.24 -34.57
N SER A 3 32.80 -32.15 -33.78
CA SER A 3 31.68 -31.56 -33.03
C SER A 3 30.67 -30.79 -33.91
N LEU A 4 31.12 -30.21 -35.03
CA LEU A 4 30.25 -29.50 -35.99
C LEU A 4 29.30 -30.45 -36.76
N LYS A 5 29.71 -31.70 -36.99
CA LYS A 5 28.85 -32.73 -37.60
C LYS A 5 27.80 -33.27 -36.62
N ALA A 6 28.14 -33.39 -35.33
CA ALA A 6 27.16 -33.77 -34.31
C ALA A 6 26.07 -32.71 -34.15
N PHE A 7 26.44 -31.43 -34.20
CA PHE A 7 25.50 -30.31 -34.16
C PHE A 7 24.60 -30.23 -35.42
N SER A 8 25.15 -30.49 -36.61
CA SER A 8 24.33 -30.53 -37.85
C SER A 8 23.39 -31.72 -37.93
N THR A 9 23.70 -32.83 -37.23
CA THR A 9 22.87 -34.03 -37.25
C THR A 9 21.73 -33.92 -36.24
N GLN A 10 21.93 -33.27 -35.09
CA GLN A 10 20.84 -32.91 -34.18
C GLN A 10 19.87 -31.88 -34.77
N LEU A 11 20.35 -30.95 -35.60
CA LEU A 11 19.49 -30.02 -36.34
C LEU A 11 18.62 -30.70 -37.41
N ARG A 12 18.91 -31.96 -37.78
CA ARG A 12 18.19 -32.71 -38.82
C ARG A 12 17.01 -33.53 -38.28
N GLU A 13 16.85 -33.59 -36.96
CA GLU A 13 15.81 -34.34 -36.24
C GLU A 13 14.85 -33.44 -35.45
N PHE A 14 14.88 -32.14 -35.72
CA PHE A 14 13.84 -31.21 -35.26
C PHE A 14 12.58 -31.41 -36.11
N ASP A 15 11.54 -31.98 -35.51
CA ASP A 15 10.21 -31.98 -36.12
C ASP A 15 9.63 -30.57 -36.03
N VAL A 16 9.88 -29.80 -37.10
CA VAL A 16 9.62 -28.36 -37.19
C VAL A 16 8.17 -27.99 -36.83
N ASN A 17 7.20 -28.90 -36.99
CA ASN A 17 5.80 -28.62 -36.64
C ASN A 17 5.48 -28.79 -35.15
N SER A 18 5.96 -29.86 -34.50
CA SER A 18 5.72 -30.09 -33.08
C SER A 18 6.47 -29.09 -32.19
N ASP A 19 7.72 -28.80 -32.54
CA ASP A 19 8.57 -27.92 -31.74
C ASP A 19 8.22 -26.43 -31.92
N TYR A 20 7.74 -26.00 -33.10
CA TYR A 20 7.16 -24.66 -33.26
C TYR A 20 5.92 -24.48 -32.41
N PHE A 21 5.05 -25.48 -32.34
CA PHE A 21 3.81 -25.40 -31.56
C PHE A 21 4.13 -25.30 -30.07
N CYS A 22 5.10 -26.07 -29.58
CA CYS A 22 5.61 -25.98 -28.22
C CYS A 22 6.24 -24.61 -27.91
N LEU A 23 7.03 -24.07 -28.85
CA LEU A 23 7.68 -22.77 -28.67
C LEU A 23 6.67 -21.61 -28.69
N VAL A 24 5.67 -21.67 -29.56
CA VAL A 24 4.55 -20.71 -29.60
C VAL A 24 3.68 -20.82 -28.35
N ASP A 25 3.35 -22.02 -27.88
CA ASP A 25 2.58 -22.25 -26.65
C ASP A 25 3.35 -21.76 -25.41
N THR A 26 4.66 -21.99 -25.35
CA THR A 26 5.53 -21.49 -24.28
C THR A 26 5.61 -19.96 -24.29
N ILE A 27 5.77 -19.34 -25.46
CA ILE A 27 5.76 -17.88 -25.60
C ILE A 27 4.38 -17.32 -25.21
N HIS A 28 3.29 -17.94 -25.63
CA HIS A 28 1.93 -17.50 -25.30
C HIS A 28 1.67 -17.60 -23.78
N THR A 29 2.17 -18.66 -23.15
CA THR A 29 2.06 -18.87 -21.70
C THR A 29 2.91 -17.87 -20.92
N LEU A 30 4.12 -17.55 -21.40
CA LEU A 30 4.97 -16.49 -20.85
C LEU A 30 4.32 -15.11 -21.01
N PHE A 31 3.81 -14.81 -22.20
CA PHE A 31 3.15 -13.53 -22.49
C PHE A 31 1.85 -13.35 -21.70
N ALA A 32 1.19 -14.44 -21.32
CA ALA A 32 0.00 -14.39 -20.46
C ALA A 32 0.33 -14.34 -18.96
N ARG A 33 1.36 -15.08 -18.49
CA ARG A 33 1.73 -15.14 -17.05
C ARG A 33 2.51 -13.94 -16.57
N ILE A 34 3.51 -13.50 -17.33
CA ILE A 34 4.40 -12.40 -16.93
C ILE A 34 3.62 -11.11 -16.62
N PRO A 35 2.70 -10.62 -17.47
CA PRO A 35 1.96 -9.39 -17.15
C PRO A 35 1.06 -9.56 -15.93
N LEU A 36 0.46 -10.73 -15.73
CA LEU A 36 -0.39 -11.00 -14.57
C LEU A 36 0.42 -10.91 -13.26
N GLN A 37 1.63 -11.48 -13.24
CA GLN A 37 2.53 -11.40 -12.09
C GLN A 37 3.03 -9.97 -11.85
N LEU A 38 3.32 -9.24 -12.92
CA LEU A 38 3.74 -7.84 -12.86
C LEU A 38 2.64 -6.95 -12.26
N VAL A 39 1.39 -7.13 -12.69
CA VAL A 39 0.23 -6.41 -12.14
C VAL A 39 0.03 -6.75 -10.66
N ALA A 40 0.20 -8.01 -10.26
CA ALA A 40 0.10 -8.40 -8.87
C ALA A 40 1.18 -7.73 -8.00
N ILE A 41 2.43 -7.70 -8.47
CA ILE A 41 3.54 -7.03 -7.78
C ILE A 41 3.31 -5.51 -7.71
N GLN A 42 2.81 -4.91 -8.80
CA GLN A 42 2.48 -3.48 -8.85
C GLN A 42 1.39 -3.13 -7.84
N PHE A 43 0.30 -3.89 -7.81
CA PHE A 43 -0.80 -3.68 -6.87
C PHE A 43 -0.34 -3.79 -5.41
N MET A 44 0.52 -4.77 -5.14
CA MET A 44 1.11 -4.98 -3.83
C MET A 44 1.99 -3.81 -3.40
N PHE A 45 2.79 -3.29 -4.33
CA PHE A 45 3.65 -2.13 -4.10
C PHE A 45 2.83 -0.86 -3.88
N GLU A 46 1.79 -0.62 -4.68
CA GLU A 46 0.86 0.50 -4.51
C GLU A 46 0.14 0.45 -3.17
N THR A 47 -0.33 -0.73 -2.77
CA THR A 47 -1.00 -0.93 -1.48
C THR A 47 -0.03 -0.66 -0.32
N TYR A 48 1.22 -1.12 -0.43
CA TYR A 48 2.27 -0.85 0.55
C TYR A 48 2.60 0.65 0.66
N LEU A 49 2.78 1.33 -0.48
CA LEU A 49 3.06 2.76 -0.51
C LEU A 49 1.90 3.56 0.09
N CYS A 50 0.66 3.22 -0.28
CA CYS A 50 -0.54 3.83 0.27
C CYS A 50 -0.58 3.70 1.80
N CYS A 51 -0.38 2.49 2.33
CA CYS A 51 -0.37 2.27 3.78
C CYS A 51 0.75 3.06 4.48
N THR A 52 1.94 3.16 3.88
CA THR A 52 3.07 3.91 4.43
C THR A 52 2.82 5.42 4.43
N MET A 53 2.22 5.94 3.35
CA MET A 53 1.86 7.34 3.24
C MET A 53 0.79 7.71 4.28
N MET A 54 -0.20 6.86 4.50
CA MET A 54 -1.24 7.08 5.51
C MET A 54 -0.67 7.07 6.94
N ASP A 55 0.25 6.15 7.24
CA ASP A 55 0.92 6.08 8.55
C ASP A 55 1.78 7.33 8.82
N THR A 56 2.49 7.81 7.79
CA THR A 56 3.24 9.08 7.84
C THR A 56 2.30 10.26 8.08
N LEU A 57 1.17 10.31 7.39
CA LEU A 57 0.17 11.37 7.54
C LEU A 57 -0.47 11.36 8.94
N GLN A 58 -0.73 10.18 9.49
CA GLN A 58 -1.20 10.02 10.86
C GLN A 58 -0.16 10.52 11.89
N THR A 59 1.12 10.24 11.64
CA THR A 59 2.22 10.72 12.49
C THR A 59 2.33 12.24 12.47
N GLU A 60 2.29 12.87 11.30
CA GLU A 60 2.31 14.33 11.17
C GLU A 60 1.07 14.98 11.81
N ASN A 61 -0.11 14.39 11.65
CA ASN A 61 -1.31 14.87 12.34
C ASN A 61 -1.16 14.83 13.87
N LYS A 62 -0.51 13.79 14.41
CA LYS A 62 -0.20 13.71 15.85
C LYS A 62 0.77 14.81 16.28
N ARG A 63 1.77 15.13 15.46
CA ARG A 63 2.71 16.24 15.73
C ARG A 63 2.00 17.59 15.73
N ILE A 64 1.09 17.83 14.79
CA ILE A 64 0.25 19.04 14.78
C ILE A 64 -0.58 19.12 16.06
N ALA A 65 -1.15 18.01 16.54
CA ALA A 65 -1.85 17.95 17.81
C ALA A 65 -0.98 18.45 18.98
N GLU A 66 0.26 17.96 19.04
CA GLU A 66 1.22 18.28 20.08
C GLU A 66 1.61 19.76 20.04
N TYR A 67 1.90 20.31 18.85
CA TYR A 67 2.18 21.73 18.69
C TYR A 67 0.99 22.61 19.08
N VAL A 68 -0.24 22.22 18.69
CA VAL A 68 -1.46 22.96 19.07
C VAL A 68 -1.68 22.94 20.59
N TYR A 69 -1.33 21.84 21.27
CA TYR A 69 -1.41 21.74 22.73
C TYR A 69 -0.35 22.59 23.45
N VAL A 70 0.87 22.63 22.91
CA VAL A 70 1.99 23.41 23.48
C VAL A 70 1.81 24.91 23.30
N ILE A 71 1.09 25.35 22.27
CA ILE A 71 0.71 26.77 22.12
C ILE A 71 -0.20 27.14 23.30
N ASP A 72 0.31 27.98 24.18
CA ASP A 72 -0.39 28.41 25.40
C ASP A 72 -1.46 29.48 25.06
N TRP A 73 -2.50 29.06 24.35
CA TRP A 73 -3.64 29.89 23.95
C TRP A 73 -4.37 30.51 25.15
N LEU A 74 -4.21 29.91 26.33
CA LEU A 74 -4.74 30.40 27.60
C LEU A 74 -3.99 31.63 28.12
N SER A 75 -2.67 31.70 27.92
CA SER A 75 -1.85 32.82 28.41
C SER A 75 -1.87 34.03 27.48
N VAL A 76 -2.02 33.82 26.17
CA VAL A 76 -2.17 34.91 25.16
C VAL A 76 -3.49 35.69 25.36
N CYS A 77 -4.52 35.07 25.92
CA CYS A 77 -5.82 35.71 26.20
C CYS A 77 -5.86 36.50 27.52
N ARG A 78 -4.74 37.11 27.95
CA ARG A 78 -4.69 37.92 29.19
C ARG A 78 -5.54 39.19 28.99
N ARG A 79 -6.61 39.26 29.77
CA ARG A 79 -7.84 40.02 29.46
C ARG A 79 -7.76 41.50 29.82
N THR A 80 -8.12 42.38 28.88
CA THR A 80 -8.34 43.81 29.15
C THR A 80 -9.62 44.40 28.52
N SER A 81 -10.28 43.73 27.56
CA SER A 81 -11.46 44.26 26.84
C SER A 81 -12.57 43.22 26.55
N ASP A 82 -13.85 43.65 26.52
CA ASP A 82 -15.02 42.78 26.23
C ASP A 82 -15.05 42.26 24.80
N SER A 83 -14.55 43.04 23.82
CA SER A 83 -14.35 42.57 22.44
C SER A 83 -13.34 41.42 22.39
N GLN A 84 -12.23 41.55 23.13
CA GLN A 84 -11.20 40.51 23.22
C GLN A 84 -11.71 39.23 23.92
N ARG A 85 -12.64 39.35 24.87
CA ARG A 85 -13.30 38.21 25.52
C ARG A 85 -14.14 37.38 24.54
N LYS A 86 -14.84 38.01 23.59
CA LYS A 86 -15.64 37.31 22.58
C LYS A 86 -14.75 36.55 21.60
N SER A 87 -13.70 37.20 21.09
CA SER A 87 -12.72 36.55 20.19
C SER A 87 -11.98 35.38 20.86
N ALA A 88 -11.58 35.53 22.13
CA ALA A 88 -10.94 34.46 22.89
C ALA A 88 -11.84 33.23 23.09
N LYS A 89 -13.16 33.43 23.29
CA LYS A 89 -14.12 32.32 23.35
C LYS A 89 -14.21 31.56 22.03
N CYS A 90 -14.26 32.28 20.90
CA CYS A 90 -14.27 31.65 19.57
C CYS A 90 -12.99 30.86 19.29
N ILE A 91 -11.83 31.42 19.62
CA ILE A 91 -10.53 30.73 19.45
C ILE A 91 -10.48 29.46 20.31
N ARG A 92 -10.86 29.55 21.58
CA ARG A 92 -10.94 28.38 22.46
C ARG A 92 -11.86 27.29 21.91
N GLN A 93 -13.03 27.67 21.40
CA GLN A 93 -13.97 26.73 20.81
C GLN A 93 -13.38 26.04 19.57
N ASN A 94 -12.73 26.78 18.68
CA ASN A 94 -12.09 26.22 17.50
C ASN A 94 -10.92 25.30 17.86
N VAL A 95 -10.10 25.66 18.85
CA VAL A 95 -9.00 24.80 19.34
C VAL A 95 -9.55 23.50 19.93
N LEU A 96 -10.61 23.57 20.74
CA LEU A 96 -11.26 22.37 21.28
C LEU A 96 -11.84 21.48 20.17
N LEU A 97 -12.44 22.06 19.14
CA LEU A 97 -12.95 21.32 17.98
C LEU A 97 -11.82 20.66 17.18
N LEU A 98 -10.73 21.39 16.93
CA LEU A 98 -9.55 20.84 16.28
C LEU A 98 -8.94 19.70 17.09
N GLN A 99 -8.81 19.87 18.40
CA GLN A 99 -8.31 18.81 19.28
C GLN A 99 -9.21 17.57 19.25
N LEU A 100 -10.53 17.75 19.21
CA LEU A 100 -11.49 16.64 19.11
C LEU A 100 -11.31 15.87 17.78
N GLN A 101 -11.18 16.59 16.67
CA GLN A 101 -10.95 16.00 15.34
C GLN A 101 -9.59 15.28 15.26
N ILE A 102 -8.55 15.86 15.87
CA ILE A 102 -7.21 15.27 15.86
C ILE A 102 -7.14 14.03 16.78
N HIS A 103 -7.85 14.06 17.93
CA HIS A 103 -7.86 12.95 18.89
C HIS A 103 -8.66 11.73 18.40
N GLU A 104 -9.66 11.91 17.53
CA GLU A 104 -10.27 10.78 16.83
C GLU A 104 -9.30 10.07 15.87
N GLY A 105 -8.19 10.74 15.51
CA GLY A 105 -7.22 10.33 14.52
C GLY A 105 -7.78 10.48 13.11
N LEU A 106 -6.90 10.69 12.12
CA LEU A 106 -7.25 10.47 10.71
C LEU A 106 -7.48 8.96 10.52
N LYS A 107 -8.62 8.47 10.98
CA LYS A 107 -9.10 7.11 10.73
C LYS A 107 -9.54 7.05 9.27
N ILE A 108 -8.56 7.09 8.37
CA ILE A 108 -8.78 6.82 6.96
C ILE A 108 -9.10 5.34 6.88
N ARG A 109 -10.40 5.05 6.79
CA ARG A 109 -10.93 3.70 6.69
C ARG A 109 -11.26 3.42 5.24
N ALA A 110 -10.74 2.32 4.70
CA ALA A 110 -11.15 1.80 3.41
C ALA A 110 -12.62 1.39 3.48
N GLY A 111 -13.51 2.17 2.85
CA GLY A 111 -14.96 1.92 2.82
C GLY A 111 -15.62 1.84 4.19
N ASN A 112 -15.06 2.49 5.23
CA ASN A 112 -15.46 2.36 6.64
C ASN A 112 -15.23 0.98 7.29
N MET A 113 -14.73 -0.01 6.54
CA MET A 113 -14.61 -1.40 7.01
C MET A 113 -13.27 -1.67 7.69
N PHE A 114 -12.17 -1.11 7.19
CA PHE A 114 -10.82 -1.39 7.70
C PHE A 114 -9.98 -0.13 7.81
N ALA A 115 -9.24 0.04 8.91
CA ALA A 115 -8.26 1.12 9.02
C ALA A 115 -7.09 0.84 8.08
N VAL A 116 -6.75 1.80 7.22
CA VAL A 116 -5.61 1.70 6.31
C VAL A 116 -4.35 2.00 7.11
N ASN A 117 -3.74 0.95 7.65
CA ASN A 117 -2.49 1.03 8.39
C ASN A 117 -1.55 -0.11 7.96
N ARG A 118 -0.26 0.05 8.24
CA ARG A 118 0.79 -0.92 7.89
C ARG A 118 0.54 -2.30 8.51
N GLU A 119 -0.05 -2.35 9.71
CA GLU A 119 -0.47 -3.58 10.37
C GLU A 119 -1.56 -4.32 9.59
N THR A 120 -2.55 -3.59 9.07
CA THR A 120 -3.64 -4.14 8.26
C THR A 120 -3.09 -4.74 6.96
N PHE A 121 -2.11 -4.07 6.33
CA PHE A 121 -1.41 -4.60 5.16
C PHE A 121 -0.65 -5.90 5.48
N ALA A 122 0.09 -5.96 6.59
CA ALA A 122 0.81 -7.18 6.98
C ALA A 122 -0.15 -8.36 7.24
N ASN A 123 -1.31 -8.08 7.83
CA ASN A 123 -2.36 -9.08 8.02
C ASN A 123 -2.96 -9.55 6.69
N LEU A 124 -3.25 -8.63 5.77
CA LEU A 124 -3.71 -8.97 4.41
C LEU A 124 -2.69 -9.89 3.72
N MET A 125 -1.40 -9.54 3.80
CA MET A 125 -0.31 -10.32 3.23
C MET A 125 -0.21 -11.73 3.79
N ARG A 126 -0.38 -11.88 5.11
CA ARG A 126 -0.40 -13.18 5.76
C ARG A 126 -1.57 -14.04 5.26
N VAL A 127 -2.75 -13.45 5.08
CA VAL A 127 -3.92 -14.16 4.54
C VAL A 127 -3.65 -14.61 3.10
N VAL A 128 -3.16 -13.72 2.23
CA VAL A 128 -2.83 -14.04 0.84
C VAL A 128 -1.80 -15.17 0.77
N TYR A 129 -0.73 -15.09 1.56
CA TYR A 129 0.28 -16.16 1.63
C TYR A 129 -0.32 -17.48 2.08
N SER A 130 -1.12 -17.47 3.14
CA SER A 130 -1.77 -18.69 3.68
C SER A 130 -2.70 -19.34 2.65
N LEU A 131 -3.46 -18.53 1.91
CA LEU A 131 -4.38 -18.98 0.87
C LEU A 131 -3.60 -19.56 -0.32
N LEU A 132 -2.51 -18.92 -0.72
CA LEU A 132 -1.63 -19.40 -1.78
C LEU A 132 -0.97 -20.74 -1.40
N THR A 133 -0.46 -20.85 -0.17
CA THR A 133 0.09 -22.11 0.35
C THR A 133 -0.97 -23.22 0.42
N PHE A 134 -2.20 -22.89 0.82
CA PHE A 134 -3.30 -23.84 0.84
C PHE A 134 -3.63 -24.36 -0.56
N ILE A 135 -3.77 -23.47 -1.55
CA ILE A 135 -4.04 -23.85 -2.94
C ILE A 135 -2.91 -24.71 -3.49
N LEU A 136 -1.66 -24.29 -3.32
CA LEU A 136 -0.48 -25.04 -3.77
C LEU A 136 -0.46 -26.46 -3.21
N ARG A 137 -0.81 -26.61 -1.93
CA ARG A 137 -0.86 -27.91 -1.25
C ARG A 137 -2.03 -28.78 -1.70
N GLN A 138 -3.13 -28.19 -2.15
CA GLN A 138 -4.29 -28.92 -2.66
C GLN A 138 -4.10 -29.36 -4.13
N THR A 139 -3.25 -28.67 -4.90
CA THR A 139 -2.94 -29.00 -6.31
C THR A 139 -1.75 -29.94 -6.51
N GLY A 140 -1.09 -30.40 -5.45
CA GLY A 140 -0.03 -31.41 -5.48
C GLY A 140 -0.47 -32.70 -4.81
#